data_AF-A0A1W9L410-F1
#
_entry.id   AF-A0A1W9L410-F1
#
_cell.length_a   1.000
_cell.length_b   1.000
_cell.length_c   1.000
_cell.angle_alpha   90.00
_cell.angle_beta   90.00
_cell.angle_gamma   90.00
#
_symmetry.space_group_name_H-M   'P 1'
#
loop_
_entity.id
_entity.type
_entity.pdbx_description
1 polymer ?
#
loop_
_entity_poly.entity_id
_entity_poly.type
_entity_poly.pdbx_seq_one_letter_code
_entity_poly.pdbx_strand_id
1 'polypeptide(L)'
;MDFLVNELSLHGQYTNERDFKQSFDLLLSCGQQIENQGHSCYYSRELITRKVMLELDLRQVVKNTGDLNFIRQITNLVSKRGPFWSENRQHSEDDYFEYQREIVTDTAIAEVAWRIANQQNCHAVSFKPSRFNCSPLAVEWHQSADVLPIDVQNFWDVATLTTFLKNSLKPPISWEELIQQCIKSYPHLTFANNLLDVLNSEPFSESIAERVKELLSILDELNTCFGKDGKFSSRGQEIKKNSFEKKKAIFTDSSDSEKHDFRDAMIFKKPDSPTGETIFCPFHGKIKMGREYRIHFNWPKEKPTDPLYIVYIGPKITKR
;
A
#
# COMPACT_ATOMS: atom_id res chain seq x y z
N MET A 1 3.39 -2.62 -5.31
CA MET A 1 1.95 -2.32 -5.40
C MET A 1 1.34 -3.40 -6.25
N ASP A 2 0.15 -3.84 -5.91
CA ASP A 2 -0.55 -4.86 -6.68
C ASP A 2 -1.70 -4.22 -7.45
N PHE A 3 -1.93 -4.72 -8.66
CA PHE A 3 -3.03 -4.30 -9.51
C PHE A 3 -3.87 -5.51 -9.86
N LEU A 4 -5.18 -5.43 -9.65
CA LEU A 4 -6.10 -6.50 -10.03
C LEU A 4 -7.01 -6.00 -11.15
N VAL A 5 -7.12 -6.80 -12.21
CA VAL A 5 -8.09 -6.54 -13.28
C VAL A 5 -9.48 -6.81 -12.76
N ASN A 6 -10.33 -5.78 -12.78
CA ASN A 6 -11.73 -5.87 -12.40
C ASN A 6 -12.53 -6.59 -13.49
N GLU A 7 -12.77 -7.89 -13.32
CA GLU A 7 -13.52 -8.69 -14.29
C GLU A 7 -14.99 -8.29 -14.40
N LEU A 8 -15.59 -7.66 -13.36
CA LEU A 8 -16.96 -7.15 -13.43
C LEU A 8 -17.10 -5.96 -14.38
N SER A 9 -15.99 -5.37 -14.80
CA SER A 9 -16.02 -4.34 -15.82
C SER A 9 -16.34 -4.86 -17.23
N LEU A 10 -16.38 -6.19 -17.42
CA LEU A 10 -17.02 -6.85 -18.56
C LEU A 10 -18.44 -7.27 -18.19
N HIS A 11 -19.44 -6.63 -18.81
CA HIS A 11 -20.87 -6.82 -18.53
C HIS A 11 -21.72 -6.84 -19.80
N GLY A 12 -21.15 -7.25 -20.93
CA GLY A 12 -21.88 -7.38 -22.20
C GLY A 12 -21.96 -6.08 -23.02
N GLN A 13 -21.07 -5.12 -22.75
CA GLN A 13 -21.17 -3.76 -23.27
C GLN A 13 -20.72 -3.56 -24.72
N TYR A 14 -20.01 -4.52 -25.32
CA TYR A 14 -19.46 -4.36 -26.66
C TYR A 14 -20.46 -4.80 -27.72
N THR A 15 -20.54 -4.04 -28.81
CA THR A 15 -21.43 -4.35 -29.94
C THR A 15 -20.77 -5.20 -31.02
N ASN A 16 -19.44 -5.27 -31.03
CA ASN A 16 -18.66 -6.04 -32.00
C ASN A 16 -17.27 -6.41 -31.44
N GLU A 17 -16.62 -7.38 -32.08
CA GLU A 17 -15.31 -7.91 -31.72
C GLU A 17 -14.20 -6.86 -31.81
N ARG A 18 -14.32 -5.90 -32.74
CA ARG A 18 -13.32 -4.86 -32.96
C ARG A 18 -13.23 -3.90 -31.77
N ASP A 19 -14.38 -3.43 -31.27
CA ASP A 19 -14.44 -2.53 -30.11
C ASP A 19 -13.91 -3.23 -28.86
N PHE A 20 -14.27 -4.51 -28.69
CA PHE A 20 -13.73 -5.33 -27.61
C PHE A 20 -12.20 -5.46 -27.72
N LYS A 21 -11.68 -5.80 -28.92
CA LYS A 21 -10.23 -5.92 -29.14
C LYS A 21 -9.50 -4.63 -28.80
N GLN A 22 -10.02 -3.47 -29.18
CA GLN A 22 -9.44 -2.17 -28.82
C GLN A 22 -9.40 -1.94 -27.31
N SER A 23 -10.49 -2.27 -26.59
CA SER A 23 -10.47 -2.19 -25.13
C SER A 23 -9.47 -3.15 -24.52
N PHE A 24 -9.33 -4.35 -25.09
CA PHE A 24 -8.40 -5.35 -24.60
C PHE A 24 -6.95 -4.90 -24.79
N ASP A 25 -6.62 -4.37 -25.96
CA ASP A 25 -5.30 -3.81 -26.26
C ASP A 25 -4.95 -2.66 -25.29
N LEU A 26 -5.94 -1.84 -24.90
CA LEU A 26 -5.77 -0.82 -23.87
C LEU A 26 -5.48 -1.42 -22.48
N LEU A 27 -6.24 -2.45 -22.07
CA LEU A 27 -6.03 -3.13 -20.80
C LEU A 27 -4.63 -3.77 -20.72
N LEU A 28 -4.21 -4.43 -21.80
CA LEU A 28 -2.87 -5.00 -21.90
C LEU A 28 -1.79 -3.93 -21.81
N SER A 29 -2.02 -2.77 -22.43
CA SER A 29 -1.09 -1.64 -22.34
C SER A 29 -0.98 -1.14 -20.90
N CYS A 30 -2.08 -1.09 -20.15
CA CYS A 30 -2.05 -0.80 -18.72
C CYS A 30 -1.25 -1.85 -17.94
N GLY A 31 -1.50 -3.14 -18.17
CA GLY A 31 -0.77 -4.24 -17.55
C GLY A 31 0.74 -4.16 -17.81
N GLN A 32 1.14 -3.91 -19.06
CA GLN A 32 2.55 -3.76 -19.44
C GLN A 32 3.21 -2.56 -18.73
N GLN A 33 2.50 -1.43 -18.59
CA GLN A 33 3.04 -0.28 -17.85
C GLN A 33 3.25 -0.59 -16.36
N ILE A 34 2.33 -1.33 -15.74
CA ILE A 34 2.46 -1.79 -14.35
C ILE A 34 3.69 -2.70 -14.21
N GLU A 35 3.83 -3.70 -15.08
CA GLU A 35 4.95 -4.64 -15.06
C GLU A 35 6.30 -3.96 -15.33
N ASN A 36 6.35 -3.02 -16.29
CA ASN A 36 7.56 -2.25 -16.59
C ASN A 36 8.07 -1.42 -15.40
N GLN A 37 7.19 -1.10 -14.45
CA GLN A 37 7.53 -0.38 -13.23
C GLN A 37 7.79 -1.33 -12.03
N GLY A 38 7.93 -2.64 -12.29
CA GLY A 38 8.25 -3.63 -11.26
C GLY A 38 7.07 -3.97 -10.35
N HIS A 39 5.83 -3.81 -10.82
CA HIS A 39 4.62 -4.16 -10.08
C HIS A 39 3.90 -5.35 -10.69
N SER A 40 3.08 -6.02 -9.89
CA SER A 40 2.33 -7.20 -10.33
C SER A 40 0.93 -6.82 -10.78
N CYS A 41 0.52 -7.35 -11.93
CA CYS A 41 -0.83 -7.23 -12.46
C CYS A 41 -1.49 -8.62 -12.48
N TYR A 42 -2.59 -8.78 -11.74
CA TYR A 42 -3.27 -10.05 -11.54
C TYR A 42 -4.63 -10.07 -12.22
N TYR A 43 -5.04 -11.26 -12.69
CA TYR A 43 -6.29 -11.48 -13.38
C TYR A 43 -7.20 -12.44 -12.59
N SER A 44 -8.51 -12.39 -12.87
CA SER A 44 -9.45 -13.41 -12.38
C SER A 44 -9.48 -14.62 -13.31
N ARG A 45 -9.59 -15.82 -12.74
CA ARG A 45 -9.83 -17.05 -13.52
C ARG A 45 -11.19 -17.03 -14.23
N GLU A 46 -12.16 -16.34 -13.64
CA GLU A 46 -13.51 -16.17 -14.17
C GLU A 46 -13.58 -15.15 -15.31
N LEU A 47 -12.48 -14.46 -15.64
CA LEU A 47 -12.47 -13.52 -16.74
C LEU A 47 -12.90 -14.16 -18.07
N ILE A 48 -12.57 -15.45 -18.28
CA ILE A 48 -12.89 -16.19 -19.51
C ILE A 48 -14.37 -16.49 -19.70
N THR A 49 -15.15 -16.47 -18.61
CA THR A 49 -16.59 -16.75 -18.60
C THR A 49 -17.44 -15.47 -18.56
N ARG A 50 -16.82 -14.30 -18.37
CA ARG A 50 -17.54 -13.01 -18.36
C ARG A 50 -18.15 -12.69 -19.73
N LYS A 51 -19.35 -12.11 -19.69
CA LYS A 51 -20.04 -11.60 -20.86
C LYS A 51 -19.32 -10.36 -21.39
N VAL A 52 -18.89 -10.44 -22.64
CA VAL A 52 -18.25 -9.34 -23.37
C VAL A 52 -19.28 -8.64 -24.25
N MET A 53 -20.15 -9.42 -24.88
CA MET A 53 -21.31 -8.93 -25.61
C MET A 53 -22.57 -9.54 -24.98
N LEU A 54 -23.77 -9.01 -25.28
CA LEU A 54 -25.05 -9.45 -24.70
C LEU A 54 -25.17 -10.98 -24.56
N GLU A 55 -24.89 -11.71 -25.64
CA GLU A 55 -25.01 -13.16 -25.65
C GLU A 55 -23.67 -13.90 -25.60
N LEU A 56 -22.55 -13.21 -25.85
CA LEU A 56 -21.24 -13.83 -26.05
C LEU A 56 -20.29 -13.60 -24.87
N ASP A 57 -19.72 -14.69 -24.36
CA ASP A 57 -18.63 -14.63 -23.38
C ASP A 57 -17.27 -14.33 -24.02
N LEU A 58 -16.27 -14.02 -23.19
CA LEU A 58 -14.92 -13.71 -23.64
C LEU A 58 -14.33 -14.82 -24.53
N ARG A 59 -14.53 -16.09 -24.17
CA ARG A 59 -14.01 -17.22 -24.94
C ARG A 59 -14.60 -17.26 -26.35
N GLN A 60 -15.91 -17.05 -26.47
CA GLN A 60 -16.64 -17.04 -27.73
C GLN A 60 -16.23 -15.86 -28.60
N VAL A 61 -16.20 -14.64 -28.05
CA VAL A 61 -15.81 -13.42 -28.78
C VAL A 61 -14.37 -13.54 -29.31
N VAL A 62 -13.44 -14.00 -28.47
CA VAL A 62 -12.04 -14.16 -28.87
C VAL A 62 -11.91 -15.17 -30.01
N LYS A 63 -12.64 -16.29 -29.96
CA LYS A 63 -12.65 -17.29 -31.04
C LYS A 63 -13.23 -16.72 -32.34
N ASN A 64 -14.29 -15.92 -32.24
CA ASN A 64 -14.99 -15.34 -33.39
C ASN A 64 -14.13 -14.30 -34.14
N THR A 65 -13.14 -13.69 -33.47
CA THR A 65 -12.24 -12.72 -34.13
C THR A 65 -11.45 -13.32 -35.30
N GLY A 66 -11.19 -14.64 -35.28
CA GLY A 66 -10.34 -15.32 -36.28
C GLY A 66 -8.85 -14.93 -36.23
N ASP A 67 -8.45 -14.01 -35.34
CA ASP A 67 -7.07 -13.55 -35.20
C ASP A 67 -6.27 -14.53 -34.32
N LEU A 68 -5.47 -15.38 -34.96
CA LEU A 68 -4.67 -16.40 -34.28
C LEU A 68 -3.69 -15.81 -33.25
N ASN A 69 -3.16 -14.61 -33.49
CA ASN A 69 -2.24 -13.97 -32.56
C ASN A 69 -2.98 -13.48 -31.31
N PHE A 70 -4.13 -12.83 -31.51
CA PHE A 70 -4.99 -12.38 -30.42
C PHE A 70 -5.50 -13.56 -29.59
N ILE A 71 -5.99 -14.61 -30.24
CA ILE A 71 -6.44 -15.86 -29.59
C ILE A 71 -5.32 -16.42 -28.70
N ARG A 72 -4.08 -16.53 -29.23
CA ARG A 72 -2.93 -17.03 -28.48
C ARG A 72 -2.59 -16.14 -27.29
N GLN A 73 -2.62 -14.82 -27.47
CA GLN A 73 -2.32 -13.84 -26.42
C GLN A 73 -3.31 -13.96 -25.25
N ILE A 74 -4.62 -13.96 -25.54
CA ILE A 74 -5.66 -14.17 -24.53
C ILE A 74 -5.51 -15.52 -23.85
N THR A 75 -5.33 -16.57 -24.64
CA THR A 75 -5.21 -17.94 -24.12
C THR A 75 -4.05 -18.05 -23.15
N ASN A 76 -2.89 -17.44 -23.45
CA ASN A 76 -1.76 -17.42 -22.55
C ASN A 76 -2.07 -16.65 -21.25
N LEU A 77 -2.71 -15.48 -21.36
CA LEU A 77 -3.06 -14.63 -20.23
C LEU A 77 -4.03 -15.31 -19.25
N VAL A 78 -5.05 -15.98 -19.79
CA VAL A 78 -6.07 -16.69 -19.00
C VAL A 78 -5.76 -18.18 -18.80
N SER A 79 -4.59 -18.66 -19.27
CA SER A 79 -4.16 -20.06 -19.10
C SER A 79 -3.86 -20.37 -17.63
N LYS A 80 -3.75 -21.66 -17.28
CA LYS A 80 -3.42 -22.10 -15.90
C LYS A 80 -2.14 -21.51 -15.28
N ARG A 81 -1.29 -20.80 -16.05
CA ARG A 81 -0.03 -20.19 -15.59
C ARG A 81 -0.10 -18.69 -15.31
N GLY A 82 -1.22 -18.02 -15.62
CA GLY A 82 -1.33 -16.57 -15.43
C GLY A 82 -1.19 -16.17 -13.96
N PRO A 83 -0.75 -14.94 -13.65
CA PRO A 83 -0.78 -14.44 -12.29
C PRO A 83 -2.24 -14.23 -11.89
N PHE A 84 -2.83 -15.22 -11.20
CA PHE A 84 -4.21 -15.15 -10.73
C PHE A 84 -4.25 -14.65 -9.30
N TRP A 85 -5.05 -13.61 -9.04
CA TRP A 85 -5.21 -13.13 -7.67
C TRP A 85 -5.85 -14.19 -6.77
N SER A 86 -6.70 -15.06 -7.35
CA SER A 86 -7.38 -16.15 -6.63
C SER A 86 -6.43 -17.14 -5.96
N GLU A 87 -5.20 -17.28 -6.46
CA GLU A 87 -4.18 -18.15 -5.84
C GLU A 87 -3.62 -17.56 -4.53
N ASN A 88 -3.68 -16.24 -4.41
CA ASN A 88 -3.26 -15.48 -3.23
C ASN A 88 -4.44 -14.69 -2.67
N ARG A 89 -5.65 -15.25 -2.76
CA ARG A 89 -6.87 -14.66 -2.21
C ARG A 89 -6.71 -14.49 -0.70
N GLN A 90 -7.05 -13.32 -0.18
CA GLN A 90 -6.96 -13.03 1.25
C GLN A 90 -8.31 -12.78 1.92
N HIS A 91 -9.32 -12.31 1.20
CA HIS A 91 -10.68 -12.19 1.74
C HIS A 91 -11.38 -13.55 1.85
N SER A 92 -12.24 -13.72 2.86
CA SER A 92 -13.05 -14.94 3.08
C SER A 92 -14.23 -15.00 2.12
N GLU A 93 -14.77 -16.19 1.89
CA GLU A 93 -16.06 -16.40 1.21
C GLU A 93 -17.24 -15.91 2.06
N ASP A 94 -17.04 -15.82 3.38
CA ASP A 94 -18.03 -15.29 4.32
C ASP A 94 -18.10 -13.74 4.35
N ASP A 95 -17.17 -13.05 3.65
CA ASP A 95 -17.14 -11.59 3.61
C ASP A 95 -18.22 -11.04 2.66
N TYR A 96 -18.98 -10.04 3.12
CA TYR A 96 -20.00 -9.40 2.31
C TYR A 96 -19.53 -8.04 1.77
N PHE A 97 -19.31 -7.97 0.46
CA PHE A 97 -18.93 -6.74 -0.23
C PHE A 97 -20.01 -6.29 -1.21
N GLU A 98 -20.32 -5.00 -1.23
CA GLU A 98 -21.34 -4.39 -2.07
C GLU A 98 -20.75 -3.20 -2.84
N TYR A 99 -21.13 -3.03 -4.12
CA TYR A 99 -20.85 -1.84 -4.90
C TYR A 99 -22.11 -1.44 -5.66
N GLN A 100 -22.59 -0.21 -5.46
CA GLN A 100 -23.81 0.30 -6.10
C GLN A 100 -25.02 -0.63 -5.97
N ARG A 101 -25.22 -1.26 -4.79
CA ARG A 101 -26.31 -2.22 -4.52
C ARG A 101 -26.19 -3.57 -5.21
N GLU A 102 -25.03 -3.87 -5.77
CA GLU A 102 -24.73 -5.18 -6.30
C GLU A 102 -23.69 -5.88 -5.43
N ILE A 103 -23.90 -7.17 -5.20
CA ILE A 103 -22.98 -8.01 -4.45
C ILE A 103 -21.73 -8.23 -5.30
N VAL A 104 -20.57 -7.90 -4.74
CA VAL A 104 -19.26 -8.03 -5.40
C VAL A 104 -18.29 -8.92 -4.62
N THR A 105 -18.77 -9.63 -3.60
CA THR A 105 -18.03 -10.74 -2.96
C THR A 105 -17.48 -11.71 -4.01
N ASP A 106 -16.32 -12.32 -3.71
CA ASP A 106 -15.60 -13.25 -4.59
C ASP A 106 -15.09 -12.64 -5.91
N THR A 107 -14.94 -11.32 -5.99
CA THR A 107 -14.44 -10.64 -7.19
C THR A 107 -13.14 -9.89 -6.95
N ALA A 108 -12.46 -9.50 -8.04
CA ALA A 108 -11.24 -8.69 -7.94
C ALA A 108 -11.44 -7.40 -7.15
N ILE A 109 -12.59 -6.72 -7.28
CA ILE A 109 -12.80 -5.45 -6.56
C ILE A 109 -13.03 -5.66 -5.05
N ALA A 110 -13.65 -6.77 -4.65
CA ALA A 110 -13.75 -7.14 -3.24
C ALA A 110 -12.36 -7.47 -2.67
N GLU A 111 -11.53 -8.22 -3.40
CA GLU A 111 -10.15 -8.49 -2.99
C GLU A 111 -9.33 -7.20 -2.87
N VAL A 112 -9.45 -6.26 -3.82
CA VAL A 112 -8.78 -4.95 -3.71
C VAL A 112 -9.28 -4.18 -2.48
N ALA A 113 -10.59 -4.11 -2.26
CA ALA A 113 -11.17 -3.43 -1.11
C ALA A 113 -10.69 -4.05 0.22
N TRP A 114 -10.68 -5.38 0.33
CA TRP A 114 -10.16 -6.09 1.48
C TRP A 114 -8.68 -5.78 1.72
N ARG A 115 -7.86 -5.79 0.66
CA ARG A 115 -6.43 -5.47 0.74
C ARG A 115 -6.19 -4.05 1.23
N ILE A 116 -6.94 -3.08 0.72
CA ILE A 116 -6.88 -1.68 1.16
C ILE A 116 -7.30 -1.56 2.63
N ALA A 117 -8.40 -2.20 3.04
CA ALA A 117 -8.85 -2.21 4.43
C ALA A 117 -7.80 -2.80 5.39
N ASN A 118 -6.97 -3.71 4.89
CA ASN A 118 -5.82 -4.31 5.59
C ASN A 118 -4.48 -3.62 5.26
N GLN A 119 -4.53 -2.36 4.78
CA GLN A 119 -3.38 -1.48 4.54
C GLN A 119 -2.35 -2.00 3.54
N GLN A 120 -2.80 -2.84 2.62
CA GLN A 120 -2.00 -3.25 1.47
C GLN A 120 -2.24 -2.29 0.31
N ASN A 121 -1.15 -1.91 -0.35
CA ASN A 121 -1.21 -0.99 -1.49
C ASN A 121 -1.64 -1.74 -2.76
N CYS A 122 -2.96 -1.73 -3.00
CA CYS A 122 -3.62 -2.46 -4.07
C CYS A 122 -4.60 -1.56 -4.83
N HIS A 123 -4.68 -1.74 -6.16
CA HIS A 123 -5.53 -0.94 -7.04
C HIS A 123 -6.27 -1.81 -8.07
N ALA A 124 -7.31 -1.26 -8.69
CA ALA A 124 -8.10 -1.93 -9.72
C ALA A 124 -7.77 -1.41 -11.13
N VAL A 125 -7.91 -2.29 -12.13
CA VAL A 125 -7.82 -1.92 -13.56
C VAL A 125 -9.09 -2.35 -14.32
N SER A 126 -9.76 -1.34 -14.87
CA SER A 126 -10.97 -1.30 -15.71
C SER A 126 -10.82 -1.70 -17.19
N PHE A 127 -11.74 -2.49 -17.78
CA PHE A 127 -12.03 -2.42 -19.23
C PHE A 127 -12.76 -1.11 -19.59
N LYS A 128 -12.69 -0.67 -20.86
CA LYS A 128 -13.31 0.57 -21.36
C LYS A 128 -14.03 0.35 -22.70
N PRO A 129 -15.32 0.66 -22.83
CA PRO A 129 -16.18 1.32 -21.85
C PRO A 129 -16.66 0.37 -20.75
N SER A 130 -17.03 0.92 -19.60
CA SER A 130 -17.64 0.17 -18.50
C SER A 130 -18.30 1.12 -17.50
N ARG A 131 -19.35 0.66 -16.81
CA ARG A 131 -19.92 1.38 -15.65
C ARG A 131 -18.92 1.56 -14.50
N PHE A 132 -17.85 0.76 -14.50
CA PHE A 132 -16.74 0.88 -13.56
C PHE A 132 -15.69 1.91 -13.99
N ASN A 133 -15.85 2.65 -15.10
CA ASN A 133 -14.91 3.71 -15.50
C ASN A 133 -15.10 5.00 -14.68
N CYS A 134 -15.02 4.87 -13.36
CA CYS A 134 -14.93 5.95 -12.39
C CYS A 134 -13.90 5.58 -11.32
N SER A 135 -13.36 6.60 -10.65
CA SER A 135 -12.41 6.43 -9.55
C SER A 135 -12.62 7.55 -8.52
N PRO A 136 -12.67 7.25 -7.22
CA PRO A 136 -12.63 5.90 -6.64
C PRO A 136 -13.92 5.10 -6.90
N LEU A 137 -13.82 3.77 -6.82
CA LEU A 137 -14.97 2.87 -6.67
C LEU A 137 -15.25 2.74 -5.16
N ALA A 138 -16.37 3.28 -4.70
CA ALA A 138 -16.77 3.19 -3.29
C ALA A 138 -17.40 1.80 -3.02
N VAL A 139 -16.58 0.87 -2.51
CA VAL A 139 -16.99 -0.48 -2.15
C VAL A 139 -17.35 -0.52 -0.68
N GLU A 140 -18.51 -1.06 -0.35
CA GLU A 140 -18.98 -1.22 1.03
C GLU A 140 -18.62 -2.62 1.52
N TRP A 141 -17.86 -2.72 2.61
CA TRP A 141 -17.61 -3.98 3.31
C TRP A 141 -18.52 -4.08 4.53
N HIS A 142 -19.47 -4.99 4.48
CA HIS A 142 -20.43 -5.23 5.54
C HIS A 142 -19.87 -6.26 6.51
N GLN A 143 -19.52 -5.78 7.69
CA GLN A 143 -19.17 -6.59 8.83
C GLN A 143 -20.40 -6.76 9.72
N SER A 144 -20.39 -7.73 10.64
CA SER A 144 -21.57 -8.17 11.39
C SER A 144 -22.36 -7.07 12.12
N ALA A 145 -21.75 -5.92 12.38
CA ALA A 145 -22.40 -4.77 13.01
C ALA A 145 -22.18 -3.42 12.28
N ASP A 146 -21.30 -3.36 11.27
CA ASP A 146 -20.83 -2.10 10.67
C ASP A 146 -20.72 -2.22 9.15
N VAL A 147 -20.86 -1.09 8.46
CA VAL A 147 -20.57 -0.97 7.02
C VAL A 147 -19.36 -0.06 6.86
N LEU A 148 -18.28 -0.61 6.34
CA LEU A 148 -17.03 0.12 6.13
C LEU A 148 -16.91 0.49 4.65
N PRO A 149 -17.02 1.79 4.28
CA PRO A 149 -16.77 2.23 2.93
C PRO A 149 -15.26 2.21 2.64
N ILE A 150 -14.87 1.62 1.51
CA ILE A 150 -13.50 1.53 1.03
C ILE A 150 -13.43 2.15 -0.37
N ASP A 151 -12.59 3.18 -0.50
CA ASP A 151 -12.33 3.83 -1.79
C ASP A 151 -11.27 3.05 -2.58
N VAL A 152 -11.71 2.30 -3.58
CA VAL A 152 -10.83 1.56 -4.48
C VAL A 152 -10.41 2.45 -5.65
N GLN A 153 -9.13 2.84 -5.69
CA GLN A 153 -8.57 3.54 -6.85
C GLN A 153 -8.59 2.61 -8.07
N ASN A 154 -9.23 3.07 -9.15
CA ASN A 154 -9.41 2.31 -10.39
C ASN A 154 -8.85 3.04 -11.60
N PHE A 155 -8.27 2.30 -12.56
CA PHE A 155 -7.66 2.84 -13.77
C PHE A 155 -8.20 2.15 -15.02
N TRP A 156 -8.52 2.91 -16.07
CA TRP A 156 -8.97 2.37 -17.37
C TRP A 156 -8.33 3.10 -18.56
N ASP A 157 -7.29 3.88 -18.28
CA ASP A 157 -6.57 4.70 -19.25
C ASP A 157 -5.07 4.70 -18.92
N VAL A 158 -4.25 4.48 -19.95
CA VAL A 158 -2.80 4.33 -19.82
C VAL A 158 -2.14 5.63 -19.35
N ALA A 159 -2.59 6.80 -19.79
CA ALA A 159 -1.97 8.07 -19.44
C ALA A 159 -2.20 8.42 -17.96
N THR A 160 -3.42 8.18 -17.47
CA THR A 160 -3.76 8.39 -16.05
C THR A 160 -3.01 7.41 -15.15
N LEU A 161 -2.97 6.13 -15.53
CA LEU A 161 -2.19 5.11 -14.83
C LEU A 161 -0.69 5.44 -14.83
N THR A 162 -0.12 5.86 -15.96
CA THR A 162 1.30 6.23 -16.06
C THR A 162 1.62 7.42 -15.17
N THR A 163 0.74 8.42 -15.11
CA THR A 163 0.90 9.59 -14.24
C THR A 163 0.84 9.18 -12.77
N PHE A 164 -0.11 8.31 -12.41
CA PHE A 164 -0.21 7.74 -11.08
C PHE A 164 1.07 7.00 -10.71
N LEU A 165 1.50 6.04 -11.54
CA LEU A 165 2.72 5.26 -11.34
C LEU A 165 3.93 6.17 -11.14
N LYS A 166 4.14 7.17 -12.02
CA LYS A 166 5.25 8.13 -11.89
C LYS A 166 5.23 8.94 -10.60
N ASN A 167 4.04 9.31 -10.11
CA ASN A 167 3.88 10.09 -8.88
C ASN A 167 3.97 9.20 -7.63
N SER A 168 3.56 7.93 -7.74
CA SER A 168 3.69 6.93 -6.69
C SER A 168 5.10 6.30 -6.62
N LEU A 169 5.92 6.51 -7.65
CA LEU A 169 7.25 5.89 -7.88
C LEU A 169 8.32 6.89 -8.33
N LYS A 170 8.69 7.85 -7.47
CA LYS A 170 10.13 8.17 -7.46
C LYS A 170 10.70 7.56 -6.21
N PRO A 171 11.45 6.44 -6.29
CA PRO A 171 12.37 6.10 -5.22
C PRO A 171 13.14 7.39 -4.90
N PRO A 172 13.21 7.79 -3.63
CA PRO A 172 13.93 9.00 -3.29
C PRO A 172 15.36 8.83 -3.79
N ILE A 173 15.89 9.82 -4.53
CA ILE A 173 17.29 9.79 -4.97
C ILE A 173 18.21 10.52 -3.99
N SER A 174 17.63 11.09 -2.92
CA SER A 174 18.32 11.80 -1.86
C SER A 174 17.59 11.63 -0.53
N TRP A 175 18.27 11.94 0.58
CA TRP A 175 17.64 11.97 1.90
C TRP A 175 16.53 13.03 2.00
N GLU A 176 16.72 14.18 1.34
CA GLU A 176 15.72 15.23 1.28
C GLU A 176 14.43 14.75 0.62
N GLU A 177 14.52 14.10 -0.54
CA GLU A 177 13.35 13.53 -1.21
C GLU A 177 12.68 12.45 -0.36
N LEU A 178 13.46 11.60 0.32
CA LEU A 178 12.91 10.59 1.23
C LEU A 178 12.07 11.24 2.33
N ILE A 179 12.61 12.25 3.03
CA ILE A 179 11.90 12.92 4.12
C ILE A 179 10.65 13.62 3.60
N GLN A 180 10.71 14.32 2.46
CA GLN A 180 9.54 14.95 1.85
C GLN A 180 8.46 13.93 1.47
N GLN A 181 8.85 12.76 0.95
CA GLN A 181 7.91 11.67 0.66
C GLN A 181 7.29 11.10 1.94
N CYS A 182 8.08 10.87 2.98
CA CYS A 182 7.61 10.34 4.25
C CYS A 182 6.61 11.29 4.94
N ILE A 183 6.90 12.60 4.96
CA ILE A 183 5.99 13.61 5.52
C ILE A 183 4.62 13.57 4.82
N LYS A 184 4.60 13.39 3.48
CA LYS A 184 3.35 13.29 2.72
C LYS A 184 2.62 11.95 2.91
N SER A 185 3.38 10.87 3.10
CA SER A 185 2.83 9.50 3.12
C SER A 185 2.37 9.05 4.50
N TYR A 186 2.86 9.69 5.57
CA TYR A 186 2.62 9.29 6.96
C TYR A 186 2.02 10.46 7.77
N PRO A 187 0.75 10.81 7.52
CA PRO A 187 0.12 12.01 8.09
C PRO A 187 -0.16 11.90 9.59
N HIS A 188 -0.09 10.70 10.17
CA HIS A 188 -0.26 10.48 11.61
C HIS A 188 1.06 10.59 12.37
N LEU A 189 2.18 10.82 11.68
CA LEU A 189 3.49 11.07 12.29
C LEU A 189 3.84 12.55 12.25
N THR A 190 4.54 13.02 13.28
CA THR A 190 5.05 14.39 13.34
C THR A 190 6.57 14.37 13.24
N PHE A 191 7.11 14.91 12.16
CA PHE A 191 8.55 14.87 11.87
C PHE A 191 9.27 16.10 12.44
N ALA A 192 10.44 15.91 13.04
CA ALA A 192 11.29 17.03 13.44
C ALA A 192 11.82 17.77 12.20
N ASN A 193 11.90 19.11 12.28
CA ASN A 193 12.33 19.94 11.16
C ASN A 193 13.81 19.77 10.79
N ASN A 194 14.62 19.21 11.71
CA ASN A 194 16.06 19.08 11.60
C ASN A 194 16.53 17.65 11.28
N LEU A 195 15.65 16.77 10.79
CA LEU A 195 16.04 15.39 10.43
C LEU A 195 17.15 15.34 9.37
N LEU A 196 17.16 16.31 8.45
CA LEU A 196 18.16 16.36 7.38
C LEU A 196 19.56 16.76 7.87
N ASP A 197 19.68 17.44 9.01
CA ASP A 197 20.98 17.87 9.55
C ASP A 197 21.91 16.67 9.79
N VAL A 198 21.34 15.54 10.21
CA VAL A 198 22.07 14.28 10.44
C VAL A 198 22.26 13.50 9.15
N LEU A 199 21.25 13.45 8.28
CA LEU A 199 21.28 12.64 7.08
C LEU A 199 22.17 13.23 5.98
N ASN A 200 22.29 14.55 5.89
CA ASN A 200 23.08 15.21 4.85
C ASN A 200 24.58 14.92 4.94
N SER A 201 25.10 14.51 6.11
CA SER A 201 26.48 14.06 6.25
C SER A 201 26.70 12.60 5.80
N GLU A 202 25.64 11.86 5.50
CA GLU A 202 25.71 10.46 5.11
C GLU A 202 25.44 10.26 3.61
N PRO A 203 26.15 9.33 2.93
CA PRO A 203 25.83 8.98 1.56
C PRO A 203 24.41 8.40 1.49
N PHE A 204 23.67 8.80 0.46
CA PHE A 204 22.34 8.26 0.22
C PHE A 204 22.41 6.75 -0.05
N SER A 205 21.47 6.01 0.53
CA SER A 205 21.37 4.56 0.37
C SER A 205 19.90 4.18 0.19
N GLU A 206 19.59 3.68 -1.00
CA GLU A 206 18.23 3.25 -1.38
C GLU A 206 17.70 2.17 -0.44
N SER A 207 18.51 1.16 -0.11
CA SER A 207 18.11 0.08 0.81
C SER A 207 17.83 0.56 2.24
N ILE A 208 18.56 1.58 2.71
CA ILE A 208 18.26 2.22 4.00
C ILE A 208 16.97 3.05 3.87
N ALA A 209 16.78 3.79 2.77
CA ALA A 209 15.60 4.60 2.51
C ALA A 209 14.31 3.74 2.47
N GLU A 210 14.34 2.60 1.79
CA GLU A 210 13.23 1.63 1.78
C GLU A 210 12.89 1.14 3.18
N ARG A 211 13.92 0.76 3.95
CA ARG A 211 13.72 0.29 5.33
C ARG A 211 13.20 1.40 6.24
N VAL A 212 13.60 2.65 6.02
CA VAL A 212 13.02 3.81 6.72
C VAL A 212 11.52 3.92 6.42
N LYS A 213 11.12 3.85 5.15
CA LYS A 213 9.70 3.91 4.76
C LYS A 213 8.88 2.79 5.41
N GLU A 214 9.39 1.57 5.45
CA GLU A 214 8.72 0.43 6.09
C GLU A 214 8.54 0.62 7.60
N LEU A 215 9.58 1.06 8.31
CA LEU A 215 9.47 1.29 9.75
C LEU A 215 8.51 2.45 10.07
N LEU A 216 8.54 3.52 9.27
CA LEU A 216 7.63 4.65 9.45
C LEU A 216 6.17 4.26 9.16
N SER A 217 5.90 3.42 8.16
CA SER A 217 4.52 2.98 7.89
C SER A 217 3.93 2.19 9.06
N ILE A 218 4.74 1.36 9.72
CA ILE A 218 4.30 0.62 10.93
C ILE A 218 4.00 1.58 12.08
N LEU A 219 4.82 2.63 12.27
CA LEU A 219 4.59 3.63 13.31
C LEU A 219 3.36 4.50 13.02
N ASP A 220 3.15 4.89 11.76
CA ASP A 220 1.98 5.65 11.32
C ASP A 220 0.70 4.85 11.59
N GLU A 221 0.68 3.58 11.18
CA GLU A 221 -0.41 2.64 11.46
C GLU A 221 -0.65 2.49 12.96
N LEU A 222 0.40 2.24 13.75
CA LEU A 222 0.28 2.11 15.20
C LEU A 222 -0.39 3.35 15.81
N ASN A 223 -0.09 4.54 15.27
CA ASN A 223 -0.63 5.78 15.78
C ASN A 223 -2.13 5.99 15.48
N THR A 224 -2.71 5.23 14.57
CA THR A 224 -4.17 5.22 14.32
C THR A 224 -4.92 4.20 15.17
N CYS A 225 -4.21 3.28 15.82
CA CYS A 225 -4.80 2.13 16.49
C CYS A 225 -5.23 2.38 17.95
N PHE A 226 -5.54 3.61 18.34
CA PHE A 226 -6.04 3.93 19.68
C PHE A 226 -7.58 3.99 19.69
N GLY A 227 -8.20 3.22 20.58
CA GLY A 227 -9.63 3.24 20.85
C GLY A 227 -10.05 4.49 21.63
N LYS A 228 -11.36 4.72 21.73
CA LYS A 228 -11.95 5.87 22.46
C LYS A 228 -11.60 5.89 23.95
N ASP A 229 -11.23 4.75 24.52
CA ASP A 229 -10.79 4.59 25.91
C ASP A 229 -9.27 4.82 26.08
N GLY A 230 -8.57 5.17 25.01
CA GLY A 230 -7.13 5.37 24.99
C GLY A 230 -6.31 4.08 24.95
N LYS A 231 -6.94 2.91 24.87
CA LYS A 231 -6.23 1.63 24.74
C LYS A 231 -5.99 1.30 23.28
N PHE A 232 -5.04 0.41 23.03
CA PHE A 232 -4.88 -0.15 21.69
C PHE A 232 -6.08 -0.99 21.27
N SER A 233 -6.51 -0.79 20.02
CA SER A 233 -7.36 -1.75 19.30
C SER A 233 -6.68 -3.12 19.20
N SER A 234 -7.43 -4.15 18.81
CA SER A 234 -6.86 -5.49 18.55
C SER A 234 -5.69 -5.41 17.55
N ARG A 235 -5.81 -4.54 16.53
CA ARG A 235 -4.74 -4.30 15.56
C ARG A 235 -3.52 -3.62 16.19
N GLY A 236 -3.73 -2.60 17.03
CA GLY A 236 -2.63 -1.96 17.76
C GLY A 236 -1.89 -2.92 18.69
N GLN A 237 -2.63 -3.82 19.37
CA GLN A 237 -2.03 -4.88 20.19
C GLN A 237 -1.21 -5.86 19.34
N GLU A 238 -1.70 -6.21 18.16
CA GLU A 238 -0.97 -7.06 17.22
C GLU A 238 0.34 -6.40 16.76
N ILE A 239 0.30 -5.14 16.33
CA ILE A 239 1.50 -4.40 15.91
C ILE A 239 2.49 -4.30 17.07
N LYS A 240 2.03 -3.96 18.28
CA LYS A 240 2.86 -3.91 19.48
C LYS A 240 3.55 -5.26 19.73
N LYS A 241 2.78 -6.34 19.76
CA LYS A 241 3.30 -7.69 19.97
C LYS A 241 4.32 -8.08 18.89
N ASN A 242 4.01 -7.79 17.62
CA ASN A 242 4.83 -8.22 16.49
C ASN A 242 6.10 -7.38 16.30
N SER A 243 6.04 -6.09 16.57
CA SER A 243 7.10 -5.14 16.22
C SER A 243 7.94 -4.69 17.42
N PHE A 244 7.40 -4.76 18.64
CA PHE A 244 8.06 -4.28 19.87
C PHE A 244 8.42 -5.40 20.87
N GLU A 245 7.62 -6.46 20.96
CA GLU A 245 7.75 -7.45 22.05
C GLU A 245 8.40 -8.78 21.63
N LYS A 246 8.63 -9.03 20.33
CA LYS A 246 9.30 -10.25 19.86
C LYS A 246 10.78 -10.27 20.25
N LYS A 247 11.36 -11.49 20.38
CA LYS A 247 12.80 -11.72 20.63
C LYS A 247 13.73 -11.01 19.62
N LYS A 248 13.25 -10.74 18.40
CA LYS A 248 13.92 -9.95 17.36
C LYS A 248 13.07 -8.73 16.98
N ALA A 249 12.56 -8.01 17.97
CA ALA A 249 11.77 -6.81 17.76
C ALA A 249 12.54 -5.77 16.93
N ILE A 250 11.81 -5.18 15.98
CA ILE A 250 12.34 -4.15 15.08
C ILE A 250 12.36 -2.78 15.77
N PHE A 251 11.49 -2.57 16.76
CA PHE A 251 11.50 -1.44 17.67
C PHE A 251 11.88 -1.90 19.07
N THR A 252 12.82 -1.22 19.69
CA THR A 252 13.23 -1.54 21.07
C THR A 252 13.60 -0.29 21.83
N ASP A 253 13.48 -0.36 23.14
CA ASP A 253 14.12 0.59 24.03
C ASP A 253 15.64 0.41 24.03
N SER A 254 16.37 1.48 24.34
CA SER A 254 17.79 1.41 24.67
C SER A 254 18.01 0.71 26.01
N SER A 255 19.15 0.04 26.15
CA SER A 255 19.56 -0.54 27.43
C SER A 255 19.81 0.53 28.49
N ASP A 256 19.74 0.19 29.79
CA ASP A 256 19.96 1.16 30.87
C ASP A 256 21.36 1.79 30.81
N SER A 257 22.37 1.00 30.45
CA SER A 257 23.72 1.52 30.20
C SER A 257 23.77 2.48 29.02
N GLU A 258 23.08 2.18 27.91
CA GLU A 258 23.03 3.10 26.77
C GLU A 258 22.28 4.39 27.10
N LYS A 259 21.19 4.30 27.86
CA LYS A 259 20.43 5.47 28.33
C LYS A 259 21.27 6.34 29.26
N HIS A 260 22.14 5.75 30.07
CA HIS A 260 23.06 6.47 30.94
C HIS A 260 24.20 7.12 30.15
N ASP A 261 24.94 6.32 29.38
CA ASP A 261 26.15 6.74 28.66
C ASP A 261 25.87 7.77 27.56
N PHE A 262 24.70 7.68 26.91
CA PHE A 262 24.34 8.49 25.74
C PHE A 262 23.09 9.35 25.98
N ARG A 263 22.77 9.65 27.24
CA ARG A 263 21.54 10.36 27.63
C ARG A 263 21.33 11.63 26.82
N ASP A 264 22.33 12.50 26.80
CA ASP A 264 22.24 13.82 26.17
C ASP A 264 22.06 13.72 24.65
N ALA A 265 22.63 12.67 24.04
CA ALA A 265 22.48 12.41 22.61
C ALA A 265 21.09 11.82 22.23
N MET A 266 20.31 11.36 23.21
CA MET A 266 18.93 10.88 23.04
C MET A 266 17.88 11.92 23.46
N ILE A 267 18.31 13.15 23.76
CA ILE A 267 17.42 14.29 24.03
C ILE A 267 17.29 15.10 22.75
N PHE A 268 16.07 15.25 22.27
CA PHE A 268 15.74 15.94 21.02
C PHE A 268 14.79 17.11 21.27
N LYS A 269 14.72 18.07 20.35
CA LYS A 269 13.71 19.12 20.40
C LYS A 269 12.35 18.55 19.99
N LYS A 270 11.28 18.93 20.69
CA LYS A 270 9.91 18.60 20.29
C LYS A 270 9.57 19.34 18.98
N PRO A 271 9.08 18.65 17.93
CA PRO A 271 8.79 19.26 16.62
C PRO A 271 7.79 20.42 16.65
N ASP A 272 6.83 20.37 17.57
CA ASP A 272 5.68 21.29 17.68
C ASP A 272 5.83 22.32 18.82
N SER A 273 6.97 22.35 19.51
CA SER A 273 7.19 23.26 20.63
C SER A 273 7.81 24.59 20.17
N PRO A 274 7.05 25.71 20.17
CA PRO A 274 7.60 27.03 19.86
C PRO A 274 8.57 27.52 20.94
N THR A 275 8.49 26.98 22.16
CA THR A 275 9.36 27.31 23.30
C THR A 275 10.67 26.52 23.28
N GLY A 276 10.84 25.57 22.36
CA GLY A 276 12.05 24.76 22.24
C GLY A 276 12.18 23.67 23.30
N GLU A 277 11.06 23.18 23.84
CA GLU A 277 11.04 22.05 24.77
C GLU A 277 11.75 20.84 24.18
N THR A 278 12.37 20.05 25.06
CA THR A 278 13.05 18.82 24.69
C THR A 278 12.28 17.59 25.13
N ILE A 279 12.62 16.45 24.51
CA ILE A 279 12.04 15.14 24.79
C ILE A 279 13.14 14.09 24.74
N PHE A 280 13.14 13.19 25.73
CA PHE A 280 14.05 12.06 25.79
C PHE A 280 13.44 10.86 25.06
N CYS A 281 14.06 10.44 23.96
CA CYS A 281 13.54 9.37 23.08
C CYS A 281 14.53 8.19 23.01
N PRO A 282 14.55 7.28 23.99
CA PRO A 282 15.44 6.13 23.98
C PRO A 282 14.93 4.98 23.07
N PHE A 283 13.62 4.94 22.80
CA PHE A 283 13.02 3.99 21.88
C PHE A 283 13.44 4.26 20.43
N HIS A 284 13.74 3.18 19.70
CA HIS A 284 14.22 3.29 18.34
C HIS A 284 13.87 2.09 17.44
N GLY A 285 13.72 2.37 16.15
CA GLY A 285 13.67 1.38 15.07
C GLY A 285 15.06 0.99 14.62
N LYS A 286 15.32 -0.30 14.40
CA LYS A 286 16.63 -0.84 13.99
C LYS A 286 16.70 -1.04 12.47
N ILE A 287 17.71 -0.43 11.86
CA ILE A 287 18.06 -0.62 10.45
C ILE A 287 19.49 -1.17 10.39
N LYS A 288 19.67 -2.34 9.76
CA LYS A 288 20.96 -3.02 9.63
C LYS A 288 21.18 -3.45 8.19
N MET A 289 21.78 -2.58 7.39
CA MET A 289 22.05 -2.80 5.96
C MET A 289 23.47 -2.32 5.62
N GLY A 290 24.49 -3.09 6.01
CA GLY A 290 25.91 -2.72 5.91
C GLY A 290 26.36 -1.62 6.90
N ARG A 291 25.46 -0.68 7.24
CA ARG A 291 25.58 0.29 8.32
C ARG A 291 24.39 0.13 9.28
N GLU A 292 24.62 0.50 10.54
CA GLU A 292 23.56 0.54 11.56
C GLU A 292 22.96 1.94 11.64
N TYR A 293 21.69 2.06 11.28
CA TYR A 293 20.86 3.27 11.40
C TYR A 293 19.77 3.06 12.46
N ARG A 294 19.26 4.17 12.98
CA ARG A 294 18.20 4.23 13.97
C ARG A 294 17.18 5.30 13.60
N ILE A 295 15.91 5.01 13.89
CA ILE A 295 14.83 5.98 13.90
C ILE A 295 14.43 6.16 15.36
N HIS A 296 14.68 7.32 15.98
CA HIS A 296 14.23 7.58 17.36
C HIS A 296 12.87 8.28 17.35
N PHE A 297 12.02 7.90 18.30
CA PHE A 297 10.66 8.41 18.44
C PHE A 297 10.18 8.39 19.89
N ASN A 298 9.18 9.21 20.23
CA ASN A 298 8.67 9.36 21.60
C ASN A 298 7.73 8.21 21.98
N TRP A 299 8.31 7.08 22.38
CA TRP A 299 7.54 5.92 22.81
C TRP A 299 7.98 5.41 24.19
N PRO A 300 7.04 4.98 25.05
CA PRO A 300 5.58 5.13 24.91
C PRO A 300 5.15 6.61 25.01
N LYS A 301 4.03 6.95 24.37
CA LYS A 301 3.44 8.30 24.49
C LYS A 301 2.85 8.52 25.88
N GLU A 302 2.90 9.75 26.39
CA GLU A 302 2.30 10.10 27.68
C GLU A 302 0.77 9.96 27.63
N LYS A 303 0.15 10.40 26.53
CA LYS A 303 -1.27 10.19 26.24
C LYS A 303 -1.48 9.59 24.84
N PRO A 304 -2.53 8.79 24.66
CA PRO A 304 -2.93 8.26 23.34
C PRO A 304 -3.16 9.32 22.27
N THR A 305 -3.63 10.51 22.68
CA THR A 305 -3.86 11.65 21.79
C THR A 305 -2.62 12.46 21.47
N ASP A 306 -1.50 12.22 22.17
CA ASP A 306 -0.28 12.97 21.91
C ASP A 306 0.29 12.58 20.54
N PRO A 307 0.96 13.50 19.84
CA PRO A 307 1.60 13.16 18.58
C PRO A 307 2.71 12.12 18.77
N LEU A 308 2.91 11.30 17.73
CA LEU A 308 4.07 10.43 17.63
C LEU A 308 5.15 11.17 16.83
N TYR A 309 6.15 11.67 17.55
CA TYR A 309 7.28 12.42 17.01
C TYR A 309 8.35 11.48 16.46
N ILE A 310 8.76 11.74 15.22
CA ILE A 310 9.97 11.18 14.63
C ILE A 310 11.07 12.23 14.78
N VAL A 311 11.97 12.00 15.75
CA VAL A 311 12.93 13.02 16.21
C VAL A 311 14.34 12.82 15.67
N TYR A 312 14.64 11.64 15.14
CA TYR A 312 15.95 11.32 14.57
C TYR A 312 15.84 10.21 13.54
N ILE A 313 16.56 10.35 12.42
CA ILE A 313 16.84 9.28 11.47
C ILE A 313 18.32 9.41 11.10
N GLY A 314 19.12 8.38 11.35
CA GLY A 314 20.56 8.46 11.08
C GLY A 314 21.34 7.29 11.65
N PRO A 315 22.68 7.33 11.62
CA PRO A 315 23.53 6.32 12.20
C PRO A 315 23.20 6.02 13.68
N LYS A 316 23.48 4.81 14.16
CA LYS A 316 23.29 4.46 15.58
C LYS A 316 24.09 5.42 16.48
N ILE A 317 23.38 6.16 17.34
CA ILE A 317 23.94 7.15 18.28
C ILE A 317 24.91 6.50 19.27
N THR A 318 24.64 5.28 19.71
CA THR A 318 25.44 4.56 20.72
C THR A 318 26.61 3.78 20.13
N LYS A 319 27.22 4.27 19.05
CA LYS A 319 28.50 3.76 18.53
C LYS A 319 29.63 4.43 19.31
N ARG A 320 30.52 3.60 19.87
CA ARG A 320 31.78 4.06 20.48
C ARG A 320 32.88 4.12 19.44
#